data_AF-A0A6J7EFJ8-F1
#
_entry.id   AF-A0A6J7EFJ8-F1
#
_cell.length_a   1.000
_cell.length_b   1.000
_cell.length_c   1.000
_cell.angle_alpha   90.00
_cell.angle_beta   90.00
_cell.angle_gamma   90.00
#
_symmetry.space_group_name_H-M   'P 1'
#
loop_
_entity.id
_entity.type
_entity.pdbx_description
1 polymer ?
#
loop_
_entity_poly.entity_id
_entity_poly.type
_entity_poly.pdbx_seq_one_letter_code
_entity_poly.pdbx_strand_id
1 'polypeptide(L)' 'MADVELVPGGSLKTATAEEGRALAIKLARLIIKTTQPDADERTRQRDIYSTDPAMMIAMGQTVAIEFATVAAANNYWL' A
#
# COMPACT_ATOMS: atom_id res chain seq x y z
N MET A 1 -20.59 4.15 -0.33
CA MET A 1 -19.12 4.01 -0.20
C MET A 1 -18.54 4.54 -1.50
N ALA A 2 -17.54 5.42 -1.48
CA ALA A 2 -16.92 5.83 -2.74
C ALA A 2 -16.33 4.59 -3.41
N ASP A 3 -16.48 4.45 -4.73
CA ASP A 3 -15.89 3.38 -5.52
C ASP A 3 -14.36 3.54 -5.54
N VAL A 4 -13.71 3.08 -4.47
CA VAL A 4 -12.25 3.07 -4.38
C VAL A 4 -11.76 1.89 -5.21
N GLU A 5 -11.09 2.19 -6.32
CA GLU A 5 -10.40 1.18 -7.11
C GLU A 5 -9.25 0.59 -6.27
N LEU A 6 -9.38 -0.68 -5.88
CA LEU A 6 -8.41 -1.38 -5.03
C LEU A 6 -7.18 -1.89 -5.79
N VAL A 7 -7.34 -2.14 -7.10
CA VAL A 7 -6.24 -2.54 -8.00
C VAL A 7 -6.20 -1.55 -9.17
N PRO A 8 -5.44 -0.44 -9.04
CA PRO A 8 -5.42 0.62 -10.03
C PRO A 8 -5.02 0.13 -11.42
N GLY A 9 -5.87 0.38 -12.42
CA GLY A 9 -5.65 -0.07 -13.79
C GLY A 9 -5.81 -1.59 -13.99
N GLY A 10 -6.35 -2.31 -12.99
CA GLY A 10 -6.61 -3.75 -13.06
C GLY A 10 -5.36 -4.62 -13.26
N SER A 11 -4.16 -4.10 -12.97
CA SER A 11 -2.90 -4.77 -13.24
C SER A 11 -1.90 -4.61 -12.10
N LEU A 12 -1.13 -5.68 -11.85
CA LEU A 12 0.05 -5.64 -10.98
C LEU A 12 1.35 -5.45 -11.76
N LYS A 13 1.29 -5.34 -13.10
CA LYS A 13 2.47 -5.19 -13.94
C LYS A 13 3.07 -3.78 -13.80
N THR A 14 4.38 -3.70 -13.61
CA THR A 14 5.16 -2.47 -13.54
C THR A 14 6.45 -2.62 -14.36
N ALA A 15 6.99 -1.51 -14.89
CA ALA A 15 8.17 -1.58 -15.75
C ALA A 15 9.45 -1.82 -14.94
N THR A 16 9.49 -1.37 -13.69
CA THR A 16 10.66 -1.52 -12.81
C THR A 16 10.29 -1.96 -11.40
N ALA A 17 11.28 -2.45 -10.66
CA ALA A 17 11.14 -2.80 -9.25
C ALA A 17 10.72 -1.60 -8.38
N GLU A 18 11.22 -0.39 -8.69
CA GLU A 18 10.86 0.83 -7.97
C GLU A 18 9.38 1.17 -8.16
N GLU A 19 8.88 1.10 -9.40
CA GLU A 19 7.45 1.24 -9.67
C GLU A 19 6.62 0.15 -8.99
N GLY A 20 7.14 -1.08 -8.94
CA GLY A 20 6.53 -2.19 -8.20
C GLY A 20 6.41 -1.88 -6.71
N ARG A 21 7.44 -1.27 -6.12
CA ARG A 21 7.44 -0.85 -4.72
C ARG A 21 6.45 0.28 -4.46
N ALA A 22 6.39 1.26 -5.37
CA ALA A 22 5.40 2.33 -5.31
C ALA A 22 3.96 1.78 -5.42
N LEU A 23 3.71 0.79 -6.29
CA LEU A 23 2.43 0.11 -6.39
C LEU A 23 2.07 -0.61 -5.09
N ALA A 24 3.00 -1.38 -4.50
CA ALA A 24 2.78 -2.06 -3.23
C ALA A 24 2.38 -1.11 -2.09
N ILE A 25 3.03 0.06 -2.00
CA ILE A 25 2.66 1.12 -1.05
C ILE A 25 1.23 1.63 -1.33
N LYS A 26 0.88 1.81 -2.61
CA LYS A 26 -0.45 2.27 -3.01
C LYS A 26 -1.53 1.26 -2.61
N LEU A 27 -1.34 -0.03 -2.88
CA LEU A 27 -2.27 -1.10 -2.51
C LEU A 27 -2.52 -1.14 -1.00
N ALA A 28 -1.44 -1.14 -0.20
CA ALA A 28 -1.55 -1.08 1.26
C ALA A 28 -2.38 0.13 1.75
N ARG A 29 -2.15 1.32 1.17
CA ARG A 29 -2.89 2.54 1.53
C ARG A 29 -4.36 2.52 1.08
N LEU A 30 -4.69 1.83 0.00
CA LEU A 30 -6.06 1.72 -0.50
C LEU A 30 -6.95 0.89 0.44
N ILE A 31 -6.39 -0.13 1.09
CA ILE A 31 -7.09 -0.87 2.15
C ILE A 31 -7.44 0.07 3.31
N ILE A 32 -6.49 0.89 3.78
CA ILE A 32 -6.75 1.87 4.85
C ILE A 32 -7.81 2.89 4.43
N LYS A 33 -7.75 3.39 3.19
CA LYS A 33 -8.76 4.32 2.65
C LYS A 33 -10.15 3.71 2.58
N THR A 34 -10.25 2.41 2.31
CA THR A 34 -11.53 1.70 2.19
C THR A 34 -12.12 1.37 3.56
N THR A 35 -11.28 0.95 4.51
CA THR A 35 -11.68 0.66 5.89
C THR A 35 -12.05 1.93 6.66
N GLN A 36 -11.30 3.02 6.47
CA GLN A 36 -11.59 4.32 7.05
C GLN A 36 -11.80 5.35 5.93
N PRO A 37 -13.04 5.57 5.45
CA PRO A 37 -13.31 6.47 4.33
C PRO A 37 -13.13 7.95 4.67
N ASP A 38 -13.25 8.34 5.94
CA ASP A 38 -13.08 9.72 6.40
C ASP A 38 -11.61 10.16 6.33
N ALA A 39 -11.34 11.21 5.55
CA ALA A 39 -9.99 11.74 5.36
C ALA A 39 -9.46 12.48 6.59
N ASP A 40 -10.33 13.15 7.34
CA ASP A 40 -9.96 13.89 8.55
C ASP A 40 -9.62 12.91 9.67
N GLU A 41 -10.36 11.80 9.76
CA GLU A 41 -10.05 10.71 10.69
C GLU A 41 -8.69 10.06 10.35
N ARG A 42 -8.42 9.74 9.08
CA ARG A 42 -7.09 9.22 8.67
C ARG A 42 -5.96 10.20 8.96
N THR A 43 -6.22 11.51 8.87
CA THR A 43 -5.23 12.54 9.19
C THR A 43 -4.95 12.56 10.69
N ARG A 44 -6.00 12.54 11.52
CA ARG A 44 -5.87 12.47 12.98
C ARG A 44 -5.15 11.21 13.46
N GLN A 45 -5.39 10.07 12.81
CA GLN A 45 -4.72 8.80 13.14
C GLN A 45 -3.24 8.76 12.73
N ARG A 46 -2.80 9.60 11.80
CA ARG A 46 -1.43 9.58 11.28
C ARG A 46 -0.39 9.80 12.36
N ASP A 47 -0.62 10.78 13.23
CA ASP A 47 0.33 11.17 14.27
C ASP A 47 0.57 10.01 15.28
N ILE A 48 -0.45 9.18 15.49
CA ILE A 48 -0.39 8.00 16.36
C ILE A 48 0.61 6.98 15.79
N TYR A 49 0.43 6.55 14.54
CA TYR A 49 1.27 5.48 13.99
C TYR A 49 2.60 5.98 13.43
N SER A 50 2.74 7.26 13.10
CA SER A 50 3.99 7.80 12.55
C SER A 50 5.08 8.03 13.60
N THR A 51 4.70 8.05 14.88
CA THR A 51 5.61 8.27 16.02
C THR A 51 5.83 7.00 16.85
N ASP A 52 5.15 5.91 16.53
CA ASP A 52 5.29 4.61 17.17
C ASP A 52 6.21 3.68 16.35
N PRO A 53 7.41 3.31 16.87
CA PRO A 53 8.35 2.45 16.15
C PRO A 53 7.78 1.07 15.78
N ALA A 54 6.94 0.47 16.62
CA ALA A 54 6.34 -0.83 16.34
C ALA A 54 5.35 -0.72 15.18
N MET A 55 4.57 0.36 15.12
CA MET A 55 3.69 0.63 13.98
C MET A 55 4.48 0.95 12.70
N MET A 56 5.62 1.64 12.80
CA MET A 56 6.51 1.87 11.65
C MET A 56 7.05 0.56 11.08
N ILE A 57 7.44 -0.38 11.94
CA ILE A 57 7.87 -1.73 11.52
C ILE A 57 6.70 -2.47 10.86
N ALA A 58 5.50 -2.41 11.44
CA ALA A 58 4.31 -3.06 10.88
C ALA A 58 3.92 -2.50 9.49
N MET A 59 4.07 -1.19 9.27
CA MET A 59 3.90 -0.57 7.95
C MET A 59 4.91 -1.15 6.93
N GLY A 60 6.19 -1.27 7.33
CA GLY A 60 7.22 -1.88 6.51
C GLY A 60 6.89 -3.33 6.13
N GLN A 61 6.44 -4.13 7.09
CA GLN A 61 6.02 -5.52 6.87
C GLN A 61 4.83 -5.61 5.92
N THR A 62 3.83 -4.75 6.08
CA THR A 62 2.64 -4.71 5.21
C THR A 62 3.05 -4.45 3.76
N VAL A 63 3.88 -3.43 3.52
CA VAL A 63 4.39 -3.12 2.18
C VAL A 63 5.27 -4.24 1.63
N ALA A 64 6.05 -4.93 2.46
CA ALA A 64 6.87 -6.06 2.02
C ALA A 64 6.01 -7.24 1.50
N ILE A 65 4.88 -7.53 2.15
CA ILE A 65 3.94 -8.57 1.72
C ILE A 65 3.29 -8.22 0.38
N GLU A 66 2.82 -6.98 0.22
CA GLU A 66 2.30 -6.49 -1.06
C GLU A 66 3.36 -6.54 -2.15
N PHE A 67 4.59 -6.11 -1.85
CA PHE A 67 5.68 -6.09 -2.81
C PHE A 67 6.10 -7.50 -3.26
N ALA A 68 6.04 -8.51 -2.37
CA ALA A 68 6.30 -9.89 -2.76
C ALA A 68 5.31 -10.38 -3.83
N THR A 69 4.03 -10.01 -3.70
CA THR A 69 2.98 -10.34 -4.67
C THR A 69 3.19 -9.60 -5.99
N VAL A 70 3.49 -8.28 -5.93
CA VAL A 70 3.80 -7.48 -7.13
C VAL A 70 5.05 -7.99 -7.84
N ALA A 71 6.12 -8.32 -7.11
CA ALA A 71 7.35 -8.86 -7.69
C ALA A 71 7.11 -10.21 -8.40
N ALA A 72 6.36 -11.12 -7.77
CA ALA A 72 5.98 -12.38 -8.39
C ALA A 72 5.15 -12.16 -9.67
N ALA A 73 4.20 -11.22 -9.65
CA ALA A 73 3.41 -10.85 -10.83
C ALA A 73 4.28 -10.28 -11.96
N ASN A 74 5.45 -9.70 -11.66
CA ASN A 74 6.39 -9.12 -12.62
C ASN A 74 7.58 -10.04 -12.97
N ASN A 75 7.53 -11.32 -12.60
CA ASN A 75 8.67 -12.23 -12.78
C ASN A 75 9.98 -11.64 -12.22
N TYR A 76 9.89 -10.90 -11.11
CA TYR A 76 11.02 -10.22 -10.47
C TYR A 76 11.80 -9.24 -11.37
N TRP A 77 11.19 -8.78 -12.48
CA TRP A 77 11.83 -7.94 -13.50
C TRP A 77 13.09 -8.58 -14.13
N LEU A 78 13.12 -9.91 -14.18
CA LEU A 78 14.13 -10.74 -14.86
C LEU A 78 13.80 -10.95 -16.33
#